data_AF-A0A317JHQ9-F1
#
_entry.id   AF-A0A317JHQ9-F1
#
_cell.length_a   1.000
_cell.length_b   1.000
_cell.length_c   1.000
_cell.angle_alpha   90.00
_cell.angle_beta   90.00
_cell.angle_gamma   90.00
#
_symmetry.space_group_name_H-M   'P 1'
#
loop_
_entity.id
_entity.type
_entity.pdbx_description
1 polymer ?
#
loop_
_entity_poly.entity_id
_entity_poly.type
_entity_poly.pdbx_seq_one_letter_code
_entity_poly.pdbx_strand_id
1 'polypeptide(L)'
;MVTVFMDLWSIDPPEPGLLESRFKLSWIAFDESDPSKRVLMDCHKPLGFHLHIDTGPQIPVTASTLDEAYALFRSKIAEYFGEELEV
;
A
#
# COMPACT_ATOMS: atom_id res chain seq x y z
N MET A 1 14.05 -7.78 -10.63
CA MET A 1 12.65 -8.14 -10.95
C MET A 1 11.84 -7.68 -9.77
N VAL A 2 10.79 -6.88 -10.01
CA VAL A 2 9.91 -6.43 -8.94
C VAL A 2 8.77 -7.44 -8.78
N THR A 3 8.61 -7.97 -7.57
CA THR A 3 7.50 -8.86 -7.22
C THR A 3 6.53 -8.14 -6.31
N VAL A 4 5.24 -8.34 -6.57
CA VAL A 4 4.15 -7.68 -5.86
C VAL A 4 3.32 -8.72 -5.12
N PHE A 5 3.09 -8.50 -3.83
CA PHE A 5 2.10 -9.24 -3.03
C PHE A 5 1.05 -8.27 -2.52
N MET A 6 -0.21 -8.70 -2.56
CA MET A 6 -1.35 -7.90 -2.14
C MET A 6 -2.28 -8.71 -1.28
N ASP A 7 -2.45 -8.29 -0.03
CA ASP A 7 -3.49 -8.81 0.84
C ASP A 7 -4.53 -7.73 1.18
N LEU A 8 -5.79 -8.16 1.24
CA LEU A 8 -6.94 -7.32 1.58
C LEU A 8 -7.91 -8.13 2.43
N TRP A 9 -8.29 -7.60 3.59
CA TRP A 9 -9.25 -8.20 4.51
C TRP A 9 -10.40 -7.23 4.79
N SER A 10 -11.64 -7.70 4.63
CA SER A 10 -12.82 -6.95 5.08
C SER A 10 -12.95 -7.00 6.61
N ILE A 11 -13.34 -5.88 7.22
CA ILE A 11 -13.63 -5.77 8.66
C ILE A 11 -15.13 -5.56 8.83
N ASP A 12 -15.75 -6.38 9.69
CA ASP A 12 -17.18 -6.35 10.01
C ASP A 12 -17.39 -6.46 11.53
N PRO A 13 -18.15 -5.56 12.18
CA PRO A 13 -18.77 -4.36 11.60
C PRO A 13 -17.75 -3.25 11.33
N PRO A 14 -17.90 -2.49 10.21
CA PRO A 14 -17.10 -1.31 9.98
C PRO A 14 -17.52 -0.15 10.90
N GLU A 15 -16.62 0.80 11.10
CA GLU A 15 -16.98 2.06 11.74
C GLU A 15 -17.71 2.97 10.71
N PRO A 16 -18.87 3.55 11.06
CA PRO A 16 -19.60 4.40 10.13
C PRO A 16 -18.75 5.57 9.62
N GLY A 17 -18.80 5.81 8.31
CA GLY A 17 -18.18 7.00 7.68
C GLY A 17 -16.67 6.93 7.44
N LEU A 18 -15.96 5.88 7.88
CA LEU A 18 -14.52 5.73 7.68
C LEU A 18 -14.21 4.57 6.74
N LEU A 19 -13.66 4.85 5.56
CA LEU A 19 -13.29 3.81 4.59
C LEU A 19 -12.26 2.82 5.17
N GLU A 20 -11.22 3.35 5.79
CA GLU A 20 -10.14 2.61 6.47
C GLU A 20 -10.61 1.73 7.65
N SER A 21 -11.87 1.88 8.07
CA SER A 21 -12.48 0.99 9.06
C SER A 21 -13.10 -0.25 8.46
N ARG A 22 -13.30 -0.27 7.13
CA ARG A 22 -13.96 -1.36 6.40
C ARG A 22 -13.00 -2.45 5.97
N PHE A 23 -11.71 -2.16 5.95
CA PHE A 23 -10.70 -3.12 5.56
C PHE A 23 -9.36 -2.88 6.23
N LYS A 24 -8.61 -3.97 6.35
CA LYS A 24 -7.16 -3.95 6.49
C LYS A 24 -6.56 -4.27 5.13
N LEU A 25 -5.53 -3.55 4.71
CA LEU A 25 -4.75 -3.91 3.53
C LEU A 25 -3.25 -3.94 3.87
N SER A 26 -2.51 -4.79 3.17
CA SER A 26 -1.05 -4.80 3.18
C SER A 26 -0.55 -5.21 1.81
N TRP A 27 -0.01 -4.25 1.06
CA TRP A 27 0.48 -4.45 -0.30
C TRP A 27 1.95 -4.11 -0.37
N ILE A 28 2.77 -5.02 -0.87
CA ILE A 28 4.22 -4.85 -0.93
C ILE A 28 4.72 -5.10 -2.35
N ALA A 29 5.63 -4.25 -2.80
CA ALA A 29 6.43 -4.43 -3.99
C ALA A 29 7.90 -4.41 -3.58
N PHE A 30 8.69 -5.37 -4.01
CA PHE A 30 10.10 -5.47 -3.62
C PHE A 30 10.95 -6.04 -4.76
N ASP A 31 12.24 -5.69 -4.77
CA ASP A 31 13.21 -6.29 -5.68
C ASP A 31 13.58 -7.69 -5.16
N GLU A 32 13.35 -8.73 -5.95
CA GLU A 32 13.69 -10.10 -5.55
C GLU A 32 15.18 -10.31 -5.30
N SER A 33 16.03 -9.53 -5.96
CA SER A 33 17.48 -9.59 -5.78
C SER A 33 17.97 -8.85 -4.53
N ASP A 34 17.17 -7.90 -4.05
CA ASP A 34 17.43 -7.12 -2.84
C ASP A 34 16.10 -6.72 -2.15
N PRO A 35 15.53 -7.59 -1.31
CA PRO A 35 14.24 -7.34 -0.67
C PRO A 35 14.23 -6.17 0.33
N SER A 36 15.40 -5.59 0.63
CA SER A 36 15.47 -4.35 1.40
C SER A 36 14.93 -3.15 0.62
N LYS A 37 14.99 -3.21 -0.71
CA LYS A 37 14.37 -2.27 -1.64
C LYS A 37 12.90 -2.62 -1.82
N ARG A 38 12.03 -1.84 -1.22
CA ARG A 38 10.59 -2.15 -1.19
C ARG A 38 9.71 -0.92 -1.01
N VAL A 39 8.50 -1.02 -1.53
CA VAL A 39 7.40 -0.10 -1.27
C VAL A 39 6.29 -0.90 -0.61
N LEU A 40 5.79 -0.42 0.53
CA LEU A 40 4.66 -1.01 1.26
C LEU A 40 3.54 0.01 1.30
N MET A 41 2.30 -0.39 1.00
CA MET A 41 1.08 0.33 1.32
C MET A 41 0.32 -0.47 2.36
N ASP A 42 0.01 0.15 3.49
CA ASP A 42 -0.80 -0.43 4.54
C ASP A 42 -2.02 0.44 4.83
N CYS A 43 -3.08 -0.20 5.32
CA CYS A 43 -4.23 0.48 5.90
C CYS A 43 -4.67 -0.29 7.12
N HIS A 44 -4.57 0.33 8.29
CA HIS A 44 -5.09 -0.21 9.53
C HIS A 44 -5.29 0.89 10.55
N LYS A 45 -6.19 0.65 11.52
CA LYS A 45 -6.35 1.58 12.64
C LYS A 45 -5.12 1.57 13.56
N PRO A 46 -4.79 2.70 14.20
CA PRO A 46 -5.44 4.01 14.07
C PRO A 46 -4.88 4.88 12.92
N LEU A 47 -3.96 4.35 12.11
CA LEU A 47 -3.17 5.15 11.16
C LEU A 47 -3.89 5.47 9.85
N GLY A 48 -4.80 4.60 9.41
CA GLY A 48 -5.39 4.71 8.07
C GLY A 48 -4.39 4.30 6.99
N PHE A 49 -4.55 4.85 5.78
CA PHE A 49 -3.65 4.57 4.67
C PHE A 49 -2.29 5.23 4.84
N HIS A 50 -1.23 4.46 4.63
CA HIS A 50 0.14 4.97 4.68
C HIS A 50 1.08 4.11 3.84
N LEU A 51 2.17 4.73 3.41
CA LEU A 51 3.26 4.09 2.69
C LEU A 51 4.49 3.93 3.58
N HIS A 52 5.29 2.90 3.30
CA HIS A 52 6.69 2.82 3.71
C HIS A 52 7.57 2.59 2.48
N ILE A 53 8.74 3.24 2.48
CA ILE A 53 9.81 2.99 1.51
C ILE A 53 10.96 2.38 2.28
N ASP A 54 11.37 1.17 1.89
CA ASP A 54 12.43 0.38 2.51
C ASP A 54 12.20 0.13 4.01
N THR A 55 13.05 0.73 4.86
CA THR A 55 12.91 0.80 6.32
C THR A 55 12.68 2.23 6.81
N GLY A 56 12.22 3.10 5.92
CA GLY A 56 11.96 4.51 6.17
C GLY A 56 10.72 4.75 7.05
N PRO A 57 10.49 6.03 7.40
CA PRO A 57 9.35 6.41 8.21
C PRO A 57 8.03 6.16 7.49
N GLN A 58 6.94 6.15 8.27
CA GLN A 58 5.58 6.14 7.74
C GLN A 58 5.30 7.43 6.97
N ILE A 59 4.70 7.28 5.80
CA ILE A 59 4.25 8.38 4.95
C ILE A 59 2.73 8.30 4.88
N PRO A 60 1.99 9.11 5.65
CA PRO A 60 0.53 9.13 5.58
C PRO A 60 0.07 9.51 4.17
N VAL A 61 -0.97 8.83 3.68
CA VAL A 61 -1.62 9.16 2.41
C VAL A 61 -3.13 9.15 2.57
N THR A 62 -3.83 9.86 1.70
CA THR A 62 -5.30 9.90 1.72
C THR A 62 -5.82 9.19 0.49
N ALA A 63 -6.76 8.25 0.69
CA ALA A 63 -7.50 7.60 -0.37
C ALA A 63 -8.97 7.46 0.04
N SER A 64 -9.87 7.81 -0.88
CA SER A 64 -11.33 7.73 -0.71
C SER A 64 -11.91 6.43 -1.29
N THR A 65 -11.10 5.67 -2.02
CA THR A 65 -11.45 4.36 -2.59
C THR A 65 -10.23 3.43 -2.57
N LEU A 66 -10.47 2.11 -2.73
CA LEU A 66 -9.38 1.14 -2.92
C LEU A 66 -8.63 1.38 -4.23
N ASP A 67 -9.31 1.84 -5.29
CA ASP A 67 -8.70 2.15 -6.57
C ASP A 67 -7.73 3.34 -6.46
N GLU A 68 -8.11 4.38 -5.71
CA GLU A 68 -7.22 5.50 -5.40
C GLU A 68 -5.99 5.04 -4.60
N ALA A 69 -6.18 4.20 -3.58
CA ALA A 69 -5.07 3.63 -2.83
C ALA A 69 -4.14 2.80 -3.73
N TYR A 70 -4.71 2.00 -4.65
CA TYR A 70 -3.94 1.20 -5.58
C TYR A 70 -3.17 2.05 -6.60
N ALA A 71 -3.79 3.13 -7.10
CA ALA A 71 -3.12 4.09 -7.97
C ALA A 71 -1.93 4.77 -7.26
N LEU A 72 -2.09 5.18 -6.00
CA LEU A 72 -1.01 5.74 -5.19
C LEU A 72 0.14 4.74 -5.00
N PHE A 73 -0.19 3.49 -4.69
CA PHE A 73 0.79 2.42 -4.54
C PHE A 73 1.59 2.20 -5.83
N ARG A 74 0.92 2.02 -6.97
CA ARG A 74 1.60 1.86 -8.28
C ARG A 74 2.45 3.06 -8.67
N SER A 75 1.93 4.27 -8.46
CA SER A 75 2.69 5.50 -8.73
C SER A 75 3.99 5.53 -7.92
N LYS A 76 3.95 5.08 -6.65
CA LYS A 76 5.14 5.04 -5.80
C LYS A 76 6.14 3.97 -6.23
N ILE A 77 5.66 2.82 -6.71
CA ILE A 77 6.52 1.76 -7.28
C ILE A 77 7.24 2.27 -8.52
N ALA A 78 6.52 2.93 -9.44
CA ALA A 78 7.12 3.50 -10.64
C ALA A 78 8.16 4.58 -10.33
N GLU A 79 7.88 5.45 -9.34
CA GLU A 79 8.82 6.45 -8.86
C GLU A 79 10.09 5.83 -8.26
N TYR A 80 9.95 4.76 -7.47
CA TYR A 80 11.06 4.17 -6.72
C TYR A 80 11.91 3.20 -7.54
N PHE A 81 11.29 2.30 -8.32
CA PHE A 81 11.99 1.29 -9.11
C PHE A 81 12.28 1.74 -10.55
N GLY A 82 11.64 2.80 -11.04
CA GLY A 82 11.79 3.26 -12.43
C GLY A 82 11.07 2.37 -13.45
N GLU A 83 10.15 1.51 -12.99
CA GLU A 83 9.41 0.55 -13.81
C GLU A 83 7.90 0.83 -13.69
N GLU A 84 7.19 0.97 -14.81
CA GLU A 84 5.74 0.82 -14.79
C GLU A 84 5.41 -0.66 -14.63
N LEU A 85 4.65 -1.01 -13.59
CA LEU A 85 4.14 -2.37 -13.45
C LEU A 85 3.17 -2.65 -14.61
N GLU A 86 3.59 -3.48 -15.56
CA GLU A 86 2.67 -4.15 -16.49
C GLU A 86 1.82 -5.14 -15.67
N VAL A 87 0.52 -4.89 -15.61
CA VAL A 87 -0.45 -5.72 -14.87
C VAL A 87 -1.17 -6.66 -15.82
#